data_AF-A0A7H9DRZ2-F1
#
_entry.id   AF-A0A7H9DRZ2-F1
#
_cell.length_a   1.000
_cell.length_b   1.000
_cell.length_c   1.000
_cell.angle_alpha   90.00
_cell.angle_beta   90.00
_cell.angle_gamma   90.00
#
_symmetry.space_group_name_H-M   'P 1'
#
loop_
_entity.id
_entity.type
_entity.pdbx_description
1 polymer ?
#
loop_
_entity_poly.entity_id
_entity_poly.type
_entity_poly.pdbx_seq_one_letter_code
_entity_poly.pdbx_strand_id
1 'polypeptide(L)'
;MNNQDLIDEIDKWNAVFSSALTIDSSLYELAFFKIFIKFEKFLSDSFENYAIGNSSIHGYCPPRRLTFDDLEHLNKVIKKENRSFVNHFEVIKNISDCFFTNNPFDIIKTDPNYSNIINQMKVIRDYIAHESTAAKQKYIVNILNNRLFIEPHQHLLSIKRGTSLSYYTYYINSIKDISNFIINTPVSA
;
A
#
# COMPACT_ATOMS: atom_id res chain seq x y z
N MET A 1 -10.94 -3.35 12.43
CA MET A 1 -10.39 -3.42 11.04
C MET A 1 -9.88 -4.81 10.72
N ASN A 2 -9.85 -5.19 9.45
CA ASN A 2 -9.16 -6.39 8.95
C ASN A 2 -8.52 -6.09 7.59
N ASN A 3 -7.77 -7.04 7.06
CA ASN A 3 -7.23 -7.02 5.71
C ASN A 3 -7.94 -8.00 4.76
N GLN A 4 -9.12 -8.52 5.11
CA GLN A 4 -9.77 -9.60 4.35
C GLN A 4 -10.10 -9.17 2.92
N ASP A 5 -10.70 -7.99 2.72
CA ASP A 5 -10.98 -7.42 1.39
C ASP A 5 -9.74 -7.32 0.49
N LEU A 6 -8.56 -7.10 1.09
CA LEU A 6 -7.29 -7.03 0.39
C LEU A 6 -6.77 -8.43 0.06
N ILE A 7 -6.83 -9.36 1.01
CA ILE A 7 -6.43 -10.76 0.82
C ILE A 7 -7.31 -11.42 -0.25
N ASP A 8 -8.62 -11.20 -0.20
CA ASP A 8 -9.58 -11.74 -1.18
C ASP A 8 -9.28 -11.26 -2.60
N GLU A 9 -8.92 -9.96 -2.77
CA GLU A 9 -8.53 -9.45 -4.09
C GLU A 9 -7.22 -10.10 -4.57
N ILE A 10 -6.25 -10.31 -3.68
CA ILE A 10 -4.99 -11.00 -4.03
C ILE A 10 -5.28 -12.44 -4.46
N ASP A 11 -6.07 -13.17 -3.67
CA ASP A 11 -6.35 -14.59 -3.91
C ASP A 11 -7.18 -14.80 -5.17
N LYS A 12 -8.11 -13.88 -5.46
CA LYS A 12 -8.81 -13.80 -6.75
C LYS A 12 -7.83 -13.74 -7.92
N TRP A 13 -6.83 -12.85 -7.90
CA TRP A 13 -5.86 -12.75 -9.00
C TRP A 13 -4.93 -13.96 -9.07
N ASN A 14 -4.52 -14.52 -7.93
CA ASN A 14 -3.75 -15.76 -7.90
C ASN A 14 -4.52 -16.92 -8.53
N ALA A 15 -5.82 -17.03 -8.28
CA ALA A 15 -6.68 -18.04 -8.88
C ALA A 15 -6.79 -17.85 -10.40
N VAL A 16 -6.99 -16.61 -10.87
CA VAL A 16 -7.00 -16.27 -12.30
C VAL A 16 -5.69 -16.72 -12.96
N PHE A 17 -4.53 -16.37 -12.39
CA PHE A 17 -3.24 -16.73 -12.94
C PHE A 17 -2.87 -18.21 -12.81
N SER A 18 -3.50 -18.95 -11.91
CA SER A 18 -3.26 -20.40 -11.77
C SER A 18 -4.16 -21.24 -12.69
N SER A 19 -5.34 -20.73 -13.05
CA SER A 19 -6.34 -21.46 -13.83
C SER A 19 -6.21 -21.33 -15.35
N ALA A 20 -5.47 -20.32 -15.83
CA ALA A 20 -5.42 -19.98 -17.25
C ALA A 20 -4.27 -20.70 -17.98
N LEU A 21 -4.58 -21.40 -19.07
CA LEU A 21 -3.59 -22.04 -19.95
C LEU A 21 -2.70 -21.02 -20.67
N THR A 22 -3.24 -19.84 -20.96
CA THR A 22 -2.54 -18.70 -21.53
C THR A 22 -3.03 -17.43 -20.86
N ILE A 23 -2.10 -16.61 -20.36
CA ILE A 23 -2.41 -15.36 -19.65
C ILE A 23 -1.91 -14.21 -20.49
N ASP A 24 -2.80 -13.27 -20.80
CA ASP A 24 -2.37 -11.97 -21.30
C ASP A 24 -1.55 -11.27 -20.21
N SER A 25 -0.29 -10.96 -20.53
CA SER A 25 0.64 -10.32 -19.61
C SER A 25 0.13 -8.95 -19.13
N SER A 26 -0.70 -8.26 -19.91
CA SER A 26 -1.32 -6.99 -19.51
C SER A 26 -2.19 -7.12 -18.24
N LEU A 27 -2.72 -8.32 -17.96
CA LEU A 27 -3.52 -8.58 -16.75
C LEU A 27 -2.72 -8.39 -15.46
N TYR A 28 -1.38 -8.48 -15.50
CA TYR A 28 -0.55 -8.20 -14.33
C TYR A 28 -0.62 -6.72 -13.92
N GLU A 29 -0.79 -5.80 -14.86
CA GLU A 29 -1.00 -4.37 -14.55
C GLU A 29 -2.34 -4.15 -13.88
N LEU A 30 -3.40 -4.73 -14.45
CA LEU A 30 -4.74 -4.63 -13.88
C LEU A 30 -4.79 -5.25 -12.49
N ALA A 31 -4.19 -6.43 -12.31
CA ALA A 31 -4.12 -7.11 -11.02
C ALA A 31 -3.36 -6.27 -9.99
N PHE A 32 -2.16 -5.81 -10.34
CA PHE A 32 -1.34 -4.94 -9.48
C PHE A 32 -2.12 -3.68 -9.08
N PHE A 33 -2.75 -3.01 -10.05
CA PHE A 33 -3.52 -1.80 -9.83
C PHE A 33 -4.70 -2.01 -8.88
N LYS A 34 -5.50 -3.07 -9.11
CA LYS A 34 -6.66 -3.39 -8.26
C LYS A 34 -6.25 -3.76 -6.84
N ILE A 35 -5.22 -4.58 -6.68
CA ILE A 35 -4.68 -4.95 -5.36
C ILE A 35 -4.13 -3.71 -4.66
N PHE A 36 -3.39 -2.86 -5.36
CA PHE A 36 -2.83 -1.65 -4.76
C PHE A 36 -3.94 -0.72 -4.25
N ILE A 37 -5.01 -0.49 -5.01
CA ILE A 37 -6.17 0.30 -4.55
C ILE A 37 -6.77 -0.28 -3.27
N LYS A 38 -6.94 -1.60 -3.18
CA LYS A 38 -7.42 -2.28 -1.96
C LYS A 38 -6.46 -2.07 -0.79
N PHE A 39 -5.15 -2.06 -1.06
CA PHE A 39 -4.14 -1.75 -0.05
C PHE A 39 -4.21 -0.29 0.41
N GLU A 40 -4.43 0.70 -0.48
CA GLU A 40 -4.61 2.10 -0.08
C GLU A 40 -5.84 2.27 0.81
N LYS A 41 -6.94 1.61 0.44
CA LYS A 41 -8.17 1.59 1.25
C LYS A 41 -7.91 0.96 2.62
N PHE A 42 -7.23 -0.18 2.67
CA PHE A 42 -6.85 -0.83 3.92
C PHE A 42 -6.05 0.11 4.83
N LEU A 43 -5.07 0.84 4.29
CA LEU A 43 -4.28 1.80 5.07
C LEU A 43 -5.14 2.96 5.60
N SER A 44 -6.04 3.48 4.77
CA SER A 44 -7.02 4.51 5.13
C SER A 44 -7.88 4.03 6.30
N ASP A 45 -8.58 2.91 6.10
CA ASP A 45 -9.50 2.34 7.08
C ASP A 45 -8.76 2.01 8.39
N SER A 46 -7.55 1.47 8.31
CA SER A 46 -6.74 1.13 9.49
C SER A 46 -6.34 2.38 10.28
N PHE A 47 -5.87 3.43 9.59
CA PHE A 47 -5.46 4.67 10.24
C PHE A 47 -6.64 5.34 10.93
N GLU A 48 -7.75 5.48 10.21
CA GLU A 48 -8.97 6.10 10.73
C GLU A 48 -9.52 5.34 11.94
N ASN A 49 -9.66 4.01 11.83
CA ASN A 49 -10.17 3.18 12.92
C ASN A 49 -9.26 3.24 14.15
N TYR A 50 -7.95 3.17 13.97
CA TYR A 50 -7.03 3.29 15.08
C TYR A 50 -7.06 4.67 15.73
N ALA A 51 -7.18 5.74 14.96
CA ALA A 51 -7.22 7.10 15.48
C ALA A 51 -8.47 7.38 16.34
N ILE A 52 -9.64 6.83 15.97
CA ILE A 52 -10.88 6.92 16.76
C ILE A 52 -10.99 5.86 17.86
N GLY A 53 -10.03 4.94 17.91
CA GLY A 53 -9.85 4.00 19.01
C GLY A 53 -10.48 2.63 18.86
N ASN A 54 -10.84 2.25 17.63
CA ASN A 54 -11.27 0.90 17.30
C ASN A 54 -10.07 -0.06 17.22
N SER A 55 -10.34 -1.33 17.54
CA SER A 55 -9.34 -2.40 17.48
C SER A 55 -9.33 -3.13 16.12
N SER A 56 -8.25 -3.85 15.84
CA SER A 56 -8.21 -4.84 14.76
C SER A 56 -9.05 -6.07 15.08
N ILE A 57 -9.29 -6.93 14.09
CA ILE A 57 -9.92 -8.25 14.30
C ILE A 57 -9.10 -9.17 15.24
N HIS A 58 -7.82 -8.88 15.42
CA HIS A 58 -6.95 -9.62 16.34
C HIS A 58 -6.87 -8.96 17.72
N GLY A 59 -7.72 -7.95 17.99
CA GLY A 59 -7.76 -7.23 19.26
C GLY A 59 -6.66 -6.20 19.45
N TYR A 60 -5.81 -5.96 18.43
CA TYR A 60 -4.76 -4.95 18.54
C TYR A 60 -5.38 -3.54 18.49
N CYS A 61 -5.01 -2.69 19.44
CA CYS A 61 -5.36 -1.29 19.49
C CYS A 61 -4.11 -0.50 19.91
N PRO A 62 -3.48 0.27 19.01
CA PRO A 62 -2.27 1.01 19.33
C PRO A 62 -2.57 2.08 20.39
N PRO A 63 -1.69 2.27 21.38
CA PRO A 63 -1.83 3.37 22.32
C PRO A 63 -1.80 4.71 21.58
N ARG A 64 -2.81 5.55 21.84
CA ARG A 64 -3.00 6.83 21.17
C ARG A 64 -2.42 7.98 21.99
N ARG A 65 -1.82 8.94 21.30
CA ARG A 65 -1.43 10.27 21.83
C ARG A 65 -2.56 11.28 21.68
N LEU A 66 -3.33 11.16 20.61
CA LEU A 66 -4.50 11.98 20.30
C LEU A 66 -5.73 11.09 20.22
N THR A 67 -6.84 11.56 20.78
CA THR A 67 -8.13 10.87 20.76
C THR A 67 -9.14 11.70 20.00
N PHE A 68 -9.90 11.03 19.14
CA PHE A 68 -10.98 11.63 18.35
C PHE A 68 -12.28 10.91 18.67
N ASP A 69 -13.37 11.66 18.78
CA ASP A 69 -14.68 11.11 19.16
C ASP A 69 -15.24 10.22 18.04
N ASP A 70 -15.06 10.66 16.79
CA ASP A 70 -15.53 9.98 15.60
C ASP A 70 -14.70 10.35 14.36
N LEU A 71 -15.09 9.77 13.23
CA LEU A 71 -14.45 9.99 11.94
C LEU A 71 -14.65 11.43 11.42
N GLU A 72 -15.73 12.11 11.80
CA GLU A 72 -15.97 13.50 11.41
C GLU A 72 -14.97 14.43 12.10
N HIS A 73 -14.78 14.26 13.41
CA HIS A 73 -13.79 14.99 14.20
C HIS A 73 -12.38 14.74 13.67
N LEU A 74 -12.01 13.47 13.42
CA LEU A 74 -10.71 13.14 12.81
C LEU A 74 -10.50 13.85 11.47
N ASN A 75 -11.51 13.81 10.59
CA ASN A 75 -11.42 14.41 9.26
C ASN A 75 -11.22 15.93 9.30
N LYS A 76 -11.77 16.63 10.30
CA LYS A 76 -11.50 18.08 10.49
C LYS A 76 -10.02 18.38 10.75
N VAL A 77 -9.25 17.40 11.24
CA VAL A 77 -7.81 17.55 11.52
C VAL A 77 -6.94 17.11 10.35
N ILE A 78 -7.25 15.99 9.70
CA ILE A 78 -6.38 15.40 8.67
C ILE A 78 -6.70 15.86 7.25
N LYS A 79 -7.90 16.39 6.99
CA LYS A 79 -8.30 16.88 5.67
C LYS A 79 -7.76 18.28 5.43
N LYS A 80 -6.96 18.45 4.37
CA LYS A 80 -6.51 19.77 3.92
C LYS A 80 -7.68 20.56 3.33
N GLU A 81 -7.83 21.83 3.69
CA GLU A 81 -8.94 22.71 3.27
C GLU A 81 -9.17 22.72 1.74
N ASN A 82 -8.10 22.68 0.95
CA ASN A 82 -8.16 22.74 -0.51
C ASN A 82 -8.25 21.38 -1.21
N ARG A 83 -8.64 20.30 -0.51
CA ARG A 83 -8.76 18.96 -1.11
C ARG A 83 -10.13 18.34 -0.85
N SER A 84 -10.71 17.75 -1.89
CA SER A 84 -11.97 17.00 -1.80
C SER A 84 -11.81 15.68 -1.04
N PHE A 85 -10.60 15.11 -0.99
CA PHE A 85 -10.28 13.83 -0.37
C PHE A 85 -9.05 13.90 0.56
N VAL A 86 -8.96 12.95 1.49
CA VAL A 86 -7.79 12.77 2.36
C VAL A 86 -6.77 11.87 1.68
N ASN A 87 -5.52 12.32 1.60
CA ASN A 87 -4.41 11.48 1.14
C ASN A 87 -3.80 10.75 2.34
N HIS A 88 -4.31 9.56 2.65
CA HIS A 88 -3.88 8.80 3.82
C HIS A 88 -2.40 8.42 3.80
N PHE A 89 -1.78 8.24 2.64
CA PHE A 89 -0.33 8.05 2.58
C PHE A 89 0.45 9.28 3.06
N GLU A 90 0.04 10.50 2.67
CA GLU A 90 0.65 11.72 3.16
C GLU A 90 0.42 11.89 4.67
N VAL A 91 -0.80 11.62 5.14
CA VAL A 91 -1.15 11.68 6.57
C VAL A 91 -0.29 10.71 7.36
N ILE A 92 -0.25 9.45 6.96
CA ILE A 92 0.56 8.43 7.63
C ILE A 92 2.03 8.82 7.60
N LYS A 93 2.58 9.20 6.45
CA LYS A 93 4.01 9.52 6.33
C LYS A 93 4.43 10.70 7.21
N ASN A 94 3.59 11.74 7.27
CA ASN A 94 4.00 13.03 7.82
C ASN A 94 3.57 13.23 9.28
N ILE A 95 2.41 12.70 9.70
CA ILE A 95 1.82 13.06 11.00
C ILE A 95 1.38 11.89 11.87
N SER A 96 1.50 10.63 11.44
CA SER A 96 1.06 9.48 12.26
C SER A 96 1.75 9.35 13.63
N ASP A 97 2.97 9.83 13.79
CA ASP A 97 3.66 9.87 15.10
C ASP A 97 2.97 10.78 16.12
N CYS A 98 2.22 11.77 15.64
CA CYS A 98 1.43 12.62 16.52
C CYS A 98 0.19 11.87 17.05
N PHE A 99 -0.25 10.80 16.38
CA PHE A 99 -1.46 10.06 16.73
C PHE A 99 -1.17 8.88 17.66
N PHE A 100 -0.02 8.23 17.51
CA PHE A 100 0.27 6.96 18.18
C PHE A 100 1.56 7.01 19.00
N THR A 101 1.54 6.38 20.18
CA THR A 101 2.75 6.25 21.01
C THR A 101 3.72 5.26 20.40
N ASN A 102 3.21 4.08 20.04
CA ASN A 102 3.89 3.06 19.25
C ASN A 102 3.17 3.00 17.90
N ASN A 103 3.80 3.53 16.86
CA ASN A 103 3.12 3.78 15.60
C ASN A 103 3.02 2.51 14.75
N PRO A 104 1.82 1.95 14.52
CA PRO A 104 1.67 0.72 13.74
C PRO A 104 2.05 0.90 12.26
N PHE A 105 2.16 2.14 11.80
CA PHE A 105 2.54 2.48 10.43
C PHE A 105 4.04 2.73 10.24
N ASP A 106 4.87 2.52 11.27
CA ASP A 106 6.32 2.67 11.16
C ASP A 106 6.91 1.78 10.08
N ILE A 107 6.37 0.57 9.88
CA ILE A 107 6.81 -0.34 8.81
C ILE A 107 6.74 0.31 7.41
N ILE A 108 5.80 1.22 7.15
CA ILE A 108 5.69 1.86 5.83
C ILE A 108 6.42 3.21 5.76
N LYS A 109 6.91 3.69 6.89
CA LYS A 109 7.45 5.04 7.04
C LYS A 109 8.96 5.04 7.34
N THR A 110 9.38 4.24 8.31
CA THR A 110 10.74 4.26 8.85
C THR A 110 11.56 3.06 8.39
N ASP A 111 10.94 1.91 8.10
CA ASP A 111 11.64 0.77 7.52
C ASP A 111 12.14 1.13 6.09
N PRO A 112 13.46 1.16 5.84
CA PRO A 112 14.00 1.58 4.55
C PRO A 112 13.61 0.66 3.38
N ASN A 113 13.38 -0.62 3.66
CA ASN A 113 12.99 -1.58 2.65
C ASN A 113 11.53 -1.35 2.25
N TYR A 114 10.61 -1.43 3.20
CA TYR A 114 9.18 -1.30 2.92
C TYR A 114 8.77 0.11 2.47
N SER A 115 9.39 1.17 3.02
CA SER A 115 9.14 2.54 2.55
C SER A 115 9.57 2.73 1.09
N ASN A 116 10.72 2.18 0.68
CA ASN A 116 11.16 2.21 -0.71
C ASN A 116 10.23 1.40 -1.63
N ILE A 117 9.82 0.19 -1.20
CA ILE A 117 8.89 -0.66 -1.94
C ILE A 117 7.57 0.05 -2.20
N ILE A 118 6.99 0.70 -1.18
CA ILE A 118 5.74 1.45 -1.34
C ILE A 118 5.90 2.61 -2.30
N ASN A 119 7.00 3.36 -2.21
CA ASN A 119 7.25 4.45 -3.15
C ASN A 119 7.36 3.96 -4.59
N GLN A 120 8.01 2.82 -4.81
CA GLN A 120 8.07 2.18 -6.13
C GLN A 120 6.67 1.79 -6.61
N MET A 121 5.90 1.09 -5.78
CA MET A 121 4.53 0.68 -6.13
C MET A 121 3.62 1.87 -6.45
N LYS A 122 3.74 2.98 -5.72
CA LYS A 122 3.00 4.22 -5.99
C LYS A 122 3.34 4.80 -7.36
N VAL A 123 4.61 4.86 -7.72
CA VAL A 123 5.03 5.37 -9.03
C VAL A 123 4.49 4.49 -10.16
N ILE A 124 4.50 3.17 -9.99
CA ILE A 124 3.91 2.23 -10.97
C ILE A 124 2.39 2.46 -11.08
N ARG A 125 1.68 2.51 -9.94
CA ARG A 125 0.23 2.75 -9.89
C ARG A 125 -0.16 4.08 -10.53
N ASP A 126 0.58 5.15 -10.24
CA ASP A 126 0.32 6.49 -10.78
C ASP A 126 0.52 6.51 -12.30
N TYR A 127 1.50 5.78 -12.83
CA TYR A 127 1.68 5.66 -14.27
C TYR A 127 0.56 4.86 -14.93
N ILE A 128 0.20 3.68 -14.38
CA ILE A 128 -0.93 2.87 -14.88
C ILE A 128 -2.25 3.66 -14.86
N ALA A 129 -2.48 4.50 -13.85
CA ALA A 129 -3.73 5.24 -13.70
C ALA A 129 -3.89 6.43 -14.66
N HIS A 130 -2.78 7.11 -14.97
CA HIS A 130 -2.82 8.43 -15.60
C HIS A 130 -2.15 8.50 -16.96
N GLU A 131 -1.22 7.58 -17.26
CA GLU A 131 -0.46 7.49 -18.52
C GLU A 131 0.13 8.83 -19.02
N SER A 132 0.31 9.80 -18.12
CA SER A 132 0.80 11.13 -18.47
C SER A 132 2.31 11.13 -18.70
N THR A 133 2.81 12.06 -19.51
CA THR A 133 4.26 12.26 -19.72
C THR A 133 5.02 12.45 -18.40
N ALA A 134 4.44 13.18 -17.46
CA ALA A 134 5.04 13.39 -16.14
C ALA A 134 5.11 12.09 -15.32
N ALA A 135 4.06 11.26 -15.35
CA ALA A 135 4.06 9.96 -14.69
C ALA A 135 5.06 8.99 -15.35
N LYS A 136 5.12 8.98 -16.69
CA LYS A 136 6.09 8.21 -17.47
C LYS A 136 7.53 8.55 -17.09
N GLN A 137 7.84 9.84 -16.97
CA GLN A 137 9.17 10.29 -16.57
C GLN A 137 9.53 9.80 -15.16
N LYS A 138 8.59 9.91 -14.21
CA LYS A 138 8.79 9.40 -12.84
C LYS A 138 9.01 7.88 -12.84
N TYR A 139 8.28 7.14 -13.66
CA TYR A 139 8.44 5.69 -13.79
C TYR A 139 9.82 5.32 -14.35
N ILE A 140 10.27 5.98 -15.43
CA ILE A 140 11.61 5.76 -16.00
C ILE A 140 12.72 6.02 -14.98
N VAL A 141 12.62 7.14 -14.25
CA VAL A 141 13.64 7.53 -13.27
C VAL A 141 13.65 6.60 -12.05
N ASN A 142 12.49 6.36 -11.44
CA ASN A 142 12.42 5.71 -10.11
C ASN A 142 12.25 4.19 -10.16
N ILE A 143 11.74 3.64 -11.26
CA ILE A 143 11.50 2.19 -11.41
C ILE A 143 12.54 1.57 -12.34
N LEU A 144 12.75 2.21 -13.50
CA LEU A 144 13.67 1.69 -14.51
C LEU A 144 15.10 2.18 -14.34
N ASN A 145 15.37 3.07 -13.38
CA ASN A 145 16.69 3.66 -13.14
C ASN A 145 17.30 4.31 -14.40
N ASN A 146 16.51 5.13 -15.10
CA ASN A 146 16.86 5.81 -16.36
C ASN A 146 17.18 4.86 -17.55
N ARG A 147 16.77 3.60 -17.48
CA ARG A 147 16.87 2.67 -18.61
C ARG A 147 15.76 2.93 -19.63
N LEU A 148 15.89 2.26 -20.79
CA LEU A 148 14.85 2.26 -21.82
C LEU A 148 13.49 1.90 -21.22
N PHE A 149 12.47 2.62 -21.69
CA PHE A 149 11.10 2.40 -21.27
C PHE A 149 10.65 0.99 -21.64
N ILE A 150 10.03 0.32 -20.67
CA ILE A 150 9.30 -0.92 -20.83
C ILE A 150 7.93 -0.74 -20.17
N GLU A 151 6.92 -1.42 -20.68
CA GLU A 151 5.58 -1.34 -20.11
C GLU A 151 5.55 -1.94 -18.68
N PRO A 152 4.64 -1.47 -17.80
CA PRO A 152 4.58 -1.94 -16.42
C PRO A 152 4.43 -3.45 -16.28
N HIS A 153 3.66 -4.15 -17.11
CA HIS A 153 3.55 -5.61 -17.08
C HIS A 153 4.91 -6.28 -17.31
N GLN A 154 5.73 -5.75 -18.22
CA GLN A 154 7.06 -6.29 -18.52
C GLN A 154 7.97 -6.14 -17.30
N HIS A 155 7.91 -4.98 -16.62
CA HIS A 155 8.64 -4.78 -15.37
C HIS A 155 8.14 -5.73 -14.27
N LEU A 156 6.82 -5.81 -14.08
CA LEU A 156 6.18 -6.65 -13.06
C LEU A 156 6.52 -8.14 -13.23
N LEU A 157 6.64 -8.62 -14.47
CA LEU A 157 7.02 -10.00 -14.78
C LEU A 157 8.54 -10.26 -14.68
N SER A 158 9.36 -9.21 -14.74
CA SER A 158 10.81 -9.37 -14.64
C SER A 158 11.24 -9.82 -13.24
N ILE A 159 12.34 -10.58 -13.17
CA ILE A 159 12.87 -11.10 -11.91
C ILE A 159 13.55 -9.97 -11.13
N LYS A 160 13.18 -9.83 -9.86
CA LYS A 160 13.84 -8.90 -8.96
C LYS A 160 15.26 -9.39 -8.64
N ARG A 161 16.24 -8.52 -8.85
CA ARG A 161 17.65 -8.84 -8.55
C ARG A 161 17.83 -9.24 -7.09
N GLY A 162 18.57 -10.32 -6.87
CA GLY A 162 18.86 -10.87 -5.54
C GLY A 162 17.74 -11.73 -4.97
N THR A 163 16.69 -12.01 -5.74
CA THR A 163 15.62 -12.94 -5.38
C THR A 163 15.32 -13.88 -6.56
N SER A 164 14.48 -14.89 -6.31
CA SER A 164 13.88 -15.75 -7.35
C SER A 164 12.46 -15.33 -7.72
N LEU A 165 12.02 -14.15 -7.28
CA LEU A 165 10.64 -13.67 -7.42
C LEU A 165 10.53 -12.65 -8.55
N SER A 166 9.42 -12.66 -9.27
CA SER A 166 9.04 -11.53 -10.12
C SER A 166 8.78 -10.28 -9.26
N TYR A 167 8.91 -9.09 -9.86
CA TYR A 167 8.53 -7.85 -9.16
C TYR A 167 7.08 -7.87 -8.71
N TYR A 168 6.16 -8.44 -9.51
CA TYR A 168 4.77 -8.63 -9.12
C TYR A 168 4.66 -9.39 -7.80
N THR A 169 5.20 -10.62 -7.75
CA THR A 169 5.12 -11.47 -6.55
C THR A 169 5.80 -10.79 -5.35
N TYR A 170 6.93 -10.14 -5.59
CA TYR A 170 7.65 -9.41 -4.54
C TYR A 170 6.81 -8.27 -3.94
N TYR A 171 6.16 -7.47 -4.77
CA TYR A 171 5.29 -6.38 -4.32
C TYR A 171 4.04 -6.90 -3.60
N ILE A 172 3.38 -7.95 -4.13
CA ILE A 172 2.20 -8.52 -3.49
C ILE A 172 2.53 -9.14 -2.13
N ASN A 173 3.66 -9.84 -2.00
CA ASN A 173 4.11 -10.35 -0.71
C ASN A 173 4.39 -9.23 0.28
N SER A 174 5.03 -8.13 -0.18
CA SER A 174 5.28 -6.97 0.67
C SER A 174 3.98 -6.34 1.17
N ILE A 175 2.95 -6.24 0.33
CA ILE A 175 1.61 -5.78 0.72
C ILE A 175 1.01 -6.69 1.81
N LYS A 176 1.12 -8.02 1.66
CA LYS A 176 0.64 -8.97 2.68
C LYS A 176 1.37 -8.76 4.00
N ASP A 177 2.71 -8.71 3.98
CA ASP A 177 3.54 -8.52 5.16
C ASP A 177 3.18 -7.23 5.91
N ILE A 178 3.09 -6.12 5.18
CA ILE A 178 2.72 -4.81 5.75
C ILE A 178 1.32 -4.87 6.36
N SER A 179 0.34 -5.42 5.63
CA SER A 179 -1.04 -5.47 6.12
C SER A 179 -1.16 -6.30 7.39
N ASN A 180 -0.45 -7.43 7.45
CA ASN A 180 -0.39 -8.28 8.63
C ASN A 180 0.31 -7.58 9.79
N PHE A 181 1.42 -6.87 9.55
CA PHE A 181 2.11 -6.11 10.59
C PHE A 181 1.19 -5.07 11.24
N ILE A 182 0.41 -4.35 10.44
CA ILE A 182 -0.46 -3.26 10.92
C ILE A 182 -1.61 -3.76 11.81
N ILE A 183 -2.19 -4.94 11.51
CA ILE A 183 -3.36 -5.46 12.25
C ILE A 183 -3.03 -6.41 13.40
N ASN A 184 -1.82 -6.96 13.43
CA ASN A 184 -1.41 -7.89 14.48
C ASN A 184 -0.81 -7.16 15.67
N THR A 185 -1.05 -7.70 16.86
CA THR A 185 -0.41 -7.21 18.08
C THR A 185 1.11 -7.38 17.94
N PRO A 186 1.92 -6.32 18.20
CA PRO A 186 3.36 -6.43 18.22
C PRO A 186 3.77 -7.52 19.19
N VAL A 187 4.60 -8.46 18.75
CA VAL A 187 5.18 -9.46 19.66
C VAL A 187 6.01 -8.68 20.68
N SER A 188 5.65 -8.78 21.96
CA SER A 188 6.44 -8.17 23.03
C SER A 188 7.83 -8.80 23.00
N ALA A 189 8.85 -7.97 22.76
CA ALA A 189 10.26 -8.36 22.85
C ALA A 189 10.64 -8.62 24.33
#